data_AF-A0A261QBB5-F1
#
_entry.id   AF-A0A261QBB5-F1
#
_cell.length_a   1.000
_cell.length_b   1.000
_cell.length_c   1.000
_cell.angle_alpha   90.00
_cell.angle_beta   90.00
_cell.angle_gamma   90.00
#
_symmetry.space_group_name_H-M   'P 1'
#
loop_
_entity.id
_entity.type
_entity.pdbx_description
1 polymer ?
#
loop_
_entity_poly.entity_id
_entity_poly.type
_entity_poly.pdbx_seq_one_letter_code
_entity_poly.pdbx_strand_id
1 'polypeptide(L)'
;MSTPNYWAVVELMGHAKIAGEVSEASGGMIRVDVPETPTDPSFTRIFNPSAIYCINPVSEDFARNAAELLKERPVHIYEAEAVLTKLIQTNPERVKRQLEKAGELSSTDGENAVMLKK
;
A
#
# COMPACT_ATOMS: atom_id res chain seq x y z
N MET A 1 30.51 -2.41 -4.72
CA MET A 1 29.91 -3.43 -3.83
C MET A 1 28.44 -3.09 -3.71
N SER A 2 27.52 -4.02 -3.98
CA SER A 2 26.10 -3.79 -3.68
C SER A 2 25.94 -3.73 -2.17
N THR A 3 25.32 -2.68 -1.65
CA THR A 3 24.96 -2.60 -0.22
C THR A 3 23.99 -3.75 0.08
N PRO A 4 24.21 -4.57 1.13
CA PRO A 4 23.31 -5.65 1.48
C PRO A 4 21.98 -5.09 2.02
N ASN A 5 20.87 -5.69 1.60
CA ASN A 5 19.53 -5.38 2.11
C ASN A 5 19.32 -6.04 3.48
N TYR A 6 18.42 -5.48 4.28
CA TYR A 6 18.03 -6.03 5.58
C TYR A 6 16.59 -5.66 5.94
N TRP A 7 15.96 -6.43 6.84
CA TRP A 7 14.60 -6.14 7.30
C TRP A 7 14.61 -5.22 8.50
N ALA A 8 13.69 -4.25 8.53
CA ALA A 8 13.59 -3.31 9.64
C ALA A 8 12.17 -2.80 9.88
N VAL A 9 11.95 -2.28 11.08
CA VAL A 9 10.89 -1.31 11.35
C VAL A 9 11.52 0.08 11.36
N VAL A 10 11.07 0.93 10.43
CA VAL A 10 11.53 2.31 10.26
C VAL A 10 10.52 3.26 10.89
N GLU A 11 11.00 4.11 11.78
CA GLU A 11 10.22 5.15 12.45
C GLU A 11 10.47 6.49 11.77
N LEU A 12 9.42 7.16 11.35
CA LEU A 12 9.47 8.44 10.67
C LEU A 12 9.22 9.58 11.67
N MET A 13 9.75 10.76 11.35
CA MET A 13 9.34 11.99 12.02
C MET A 13 7.82 12.15 11.92
N GLY A 14 7.16 12.51 13.03
CA GLY A 14 5.70 12.59 13.09
C GLY A 14 4.99 11.31 13.55
N HIS A 15 5.73 10.35 14.14
CA HIS A 15 5.22 9.12 14.78
C HIS A 15 4.71 8.01 13.84
N ALA A 16 4.80 8.19 12.53
CA ALA A 16 4.49 7.13 11.58
C ALA A 16 5.57 6.04 11.61
N LYS A 17 5.18 4.78 11.35
CA LYS A 17 6.09 3.64 11.28
C LYS A 17 5.80 2.83 10.03
N ILE A 18 6.83 2.24 9.46
CA ILE A 18 6.75 1.38 8.28
C ILE A 18 7.69 0.19 8.47
N ALA A 19 7.27 -1.01 8.05
CA ALA A 19 8.08 -2.21 8.17
C ALA A 19 8.27 -2.87 6.80
N GLY A 20 9.49 -3.28 6.50
CA GLY A 20 9.81 -3.85 5.19
C GLY A 20 11.29 -4.15 5.01
N GLU A 21 11.64 -4.59 3.81
CA GLU A 21 13.03 -4.75 3.39
C GLU A 21 13.62 -3.37 3.06
N VAL A 22 14.74 -3.05 3.70
CA VAL A 22 15.44 -1.78 3.58
C VAL A 22 16.61 -1.92 2.64
N SER A 23 16.69 -0.99 1.68
CA SER A 23 17.79 -0.86 0.73
C SER A 23 18.11 0.61 0.44
N GLU A 24 19.26 0.84 -0.18
CA GLU A 24 19.64 2.18 -0.65
C GLU A 24 18.99 2.46 -2.03
N ALA A 25 18.37 3.63 -2.16
CA ALA A 25 17.89 4.17 -3.43
C ALA A 25 18.82 5.28 -3.94
N SER A 26 18.65 5.65 -5.21
CA SER A 26 19.44 6.69 -5.87
C SER A 26 19.44 8.00 -5.06
N GLY A 27 20.61 8.65 -4.98
CA GLY A 27 20.77 9.91 -4.25
C GLY A 27 20.88 9.76 -2.73
N GLY A 28 21.27 8.59 -2.23
CA GLY A 28 21.42 8.32 -0.79
C GLY A 28 20.08 8.25 -0.06
N MET A 29 19.00 7.95 -0.79
CA MET A 29 17.67 7.79 -0.21
C MET A 29 17.51 6.39 0.39
N ILE A 30 16.59 6.26 1.34
CA ILE A 30 16.26 4.97 1.94
C ILE A 30 14.99 4.43 1.30
N ARG A 31 15.08 3.26 0.68
CA ARG A 31 13.94 2.53 0.15
C ARG A 31 13.47 1.51 1.16
N VAL A 32 12.16 1.45 1.38
CA VAL A 32 11.49 0.42 2.16
C VAL A 32 10.48 -0.27 1.25
N ASP A 33 10.71 -1.56 0.99
CA ASP A 33 9.76 -2.43 0.31
C ASP A 33 8.89 -3.13 1.35
N VAL A 34 7.63 -2.69 1.43
CA VAL A 34 6.63 -3.26 2.34
C VAL A 34 6.04 -4.50 1.69
N PRO A 35 6.10 -5.66 2.36
CA PRO A 35 5.57 -6.90 1.82
C PRO A 35 4.06 -6.85 1.69
N GLU A 36 3.52 -7.72 0.83
CA GLU A 36 2.08 -7.98 0.79
C GLU A 36 1.63 -8.57 2.13
N THR A 37 0.45 -8.16 2.57
CA THR A 37 -0.22 -8.61 3.79
C THR A 37 -1.58 -9.22 3.41
N PRO A 38 -2.27 -9.92 4.33
CA PRO A 38 -3.60 -10.46 4.03
C PRO A 38 -4.63 -9.40 3.60
N THR A 39 -4.44 -8.14 3.98
CA THR A 39 -5.42 -7.05 3.73
C THR A 39 -4.95 -6.01 2.72
N ASP A 40 -3.65 -5.90 2.48
CA ASP A 40 -3.08 -4.81 1.70
C ASP A 40 -1.95 -5.34 0.77
N PRO A 41 -1.91 -4.90 -0.50
CA PRO A 41 -0.88 -5.32 -1.45
C PRO A 41 0.50 -4.76 -1.06
N SER A 42 1.55 -5.39 -1.58
CA SER A 42 2.92 -4.87 -1.42
C SER A 42 3.07 -3.49 -2.06
N PHE A 43 3.94 -2.67 -1.46
CA PHE A 43 4.27 -1.35 -2.01
C PHE A 43 5.67 -0.91 -1.58
N THR A 44 6.20 0.08 -2.28
CA THR A 44 7.51 0.67 -1.98
C THR A 44 7.34 2.11 -1.54
N ARG A 45 8.14 2.53 -0.55
CA ARG A 45 8.28 3.93 -0.20
C ARG A 45 9.75 4.33 -0.13
N ILE A 46 10.06 5.52 -0.64
CA ILE A 46 11.42 6.05 -0.68
C ILE A 46 11.46 7.31 0.18
N PHE A 47 12.36 7.34 1.15
CA PHE A 47 12.48 8.39 2.15
C PHE A 47 13.80 9.14 2.03
N ASN A 48 13.73 10.45 2.26
CA ASN A 48 14.93 11.22 2.57
C ASN A 48 15.42 10.78 3.97
N PRO A 49 16.74 10.51 4.17
CA PRO A 49 17.26 10.12 5.48
C PRO A 49 16.89 11.06 6.63
N SER A 50 16.75 12.36 6.36
CA SER A 50 16.35 13.36 7.36
C SER A 50 14.91 13.20 7.89
N ALA A 51 14.06 12.45 7.17
CA ALA A 51 12.70 12.13 7.61
C ALA A 51 12.64 10.92 8.56
N ILE A 52 13.75 10.20 8.74
CA ILE A 52 13.81 8.98 9.55
C ILE A 52 14.27 9.34 10.97
N TYR A 53 13.47 8.96 11.95
CA TYR A 53 13.81 9.07 13.36
C TYR A 53 14.71 7.91 13.81
N CYS A 54 14.34 6.68 13.47
CA CYS A 54 15.09 5.48 13.83
C CYS A 54 14.87 4.38 12.79
N ILE A 55 15.88 3.52 12.62
CA ILE A 55 15.77 2.24 11.91
C ILE A 55 16.06 1.15 12.94
N ASN A 56 15.11 0.24 13.12
CA ASN A 56 15.25 -0.91 14.02
C ASN A 56 15.38 -2.18 13.15
N PRO A 57 16.61 -2.66 12.85
CA PRO A 57 16.79 -3.93 12.15
C PRO A 57 16.19 -5.08 12.94
N VAL A 58 15.47 -5.97 12.26
CA VAL A 58 14.75 -7.10 12.83
C VAL A 58 14.81 -8.30 11.88
N SER A 59 14.28 -9.45 12.30
CA SER A 59 14.08 -10.58 11.39
C SER A 59 13.00 -10.28 10.34
N GLU A 60 13.07 -11.00 9.21
CA GLU A 60 12.04 -10.96 8.17
C GLU A 60 10.64 -11.26 8.74
N ASP A 61 10.51 -12.33 9.52
CA ASP A 61 9.25 -12.72 10.13
C ASP A 61 8.65 -11.60 11.00
N PHE A 62 9.48 -10.91 11.78
CA PHE A 62 9.01 -9.81 12.60
C PHE A 62 8.57 -8.62 11.74
N ALA A 63 9.34 -8.26 10.71
CA ALA A 63 8.99 -7.15 9.82
C ALA A 63 7.69 -7.42 9.04
N ARG A 64 7.46 -8.66 8.59
CA ARG A 64 6.21 -9.06 7.92
C ARG A 64 5.00 -8.94 8.86
N ASN A 65 5.11 -9.45 10.08
CA ASN A 65 4.06 -9.30 11.09
C ASN A 65 3.83 -7.82 11.46
N ALA A 66 4.90 -7.03 11.58
CA ALA A 66 4.81 -5.60 11.86
C ALA A 66 4.12 -4.85 10.71
N ALA A 67 4.40 -5.19 9.45
CA ALA A 67 3.75 -4.57 8.29
C ALA A 67 2.22 -4.76 8.34
N GLU A 68 1.75 -5.96 8.66
CA GLU A 68 0.33 -6.27 8.83
C GLU A 68 -0.30 -5.47 9.99
N LEU A 69 0.39 -5.36 11.14
CA LEU A 69 -0.11 -4.63 12.30
C LEU A 69 -0.17 -3.11 12.08
N LEU A 70 0.82 -2.55 11.39
CA LEU A 70 0.93 -1.11 11.14
C LEU A 70 -0.12 -0.62 10.15
N LYS A 71 -0.58 -1.47 9.22
CA LYS A 71 -1.59 -1.14 8.19
C LYS A 71 -1.27 0.15 7.43
N GLU A 72 0.02 0.40 7.25
CA GLU A 72 0.51 1.56 6.53
C GLU A 72 0.19 1.39 5.04
N ARG A 73 -0.30 2.45 4.39
CA ARG A 73 -0.77 2.39 2.99
C ARG A 73 -0.06 3.42 2.13
N PRO A 74 0.24 3.12 0.84
CA PRO A 74 0.92 4.06 -0.04
C PRO A 74 0.10 5.34 -0.25
N VAL A 75 -1.22 5.22 -0.32
CA VAL A 75 -2.19 6.31 -0.42
C VAL A 75 -3.38 5.96 0.47
N HIS A 76 -3.86 6.92 1.25
CA HIS A 76 -5.03 6.69 2.09
C HIS A 76 -6.33 6.87 1.29
N ILE A 77 -7.36 6.10 1.65
CA ILE A 77 -8.65 6.05 0.95
C ILE A 77 -9.32 7.43 0.85
N TYR A 78 -9.17 8.29 1.87
CA TYR A 78 -9.74 9.64 1.85
C TYR A 78 -9.19 10.52 0.71
N GLU A 79 -7.97 10.23 0.23
CA GLU A 79 -7.38 10.92 -0.93
C GLU A 79 -7.92 10.36 -2.25
N ALA A 80 -8.37 9.10 -2.24
CA ALA A 80 -8.86 8.39 -3.40
C ALA A 80 -10.36 8.62 -3.68
N GLU A 81 -11.16 9.02 -2.69
CA GLU A 81 -12.62 9.18 -2.85
C GLU A 81 -13.00 10.16 -3.96
N ALA A 82 -12.44 11.38 -3.95
CA ALA A 82 -12.74 12.38 -4.97
C ALA A 82 -12.35 11.92 -6.38
N VAL A 83 -11.24 11.19 -6.49
CA VAL A 83 -10.75 10.61 -7.75
C VAL A 83 -11.68 9.51 -8.22
N LEU A 84 -12.08 8.60 -7.33
CA LEU A 84 -12.97 7.49 -7.62
C LEU A 84 -14.37 7.98 -8.03
N THR A 85 -14.94 8.95 -7.30
CA THR A 85 -16.20 9.58 -7.66
C THR A 85 -16.13 10.20 -9.05
N LYS A 86 -15.06 10.95 -9.36
CA LYS A 86 -14.89 11.55 -10.68
C LYS A 86 -14.72 10.49 -11.77
N LEU A 87 -14.01 9.39 -11.52
CA LEU A 87 -13.82 8.28 -12.46
C LEU A 87 -15.14 7.56 -12.77
N ILE A 88 -15.94 7.29 -11.74
CA ILE A 88 -17.27 6.68 -11.89
C ILE A 88 -18.18 7.58 -12.73
N GLN A 89 -18.15 8.90 -12.49
CA GLN A 89 -18.96 9.86 -13.24
C GLN A 89 -18.48 10.06 -14.68
N THR A 90 -17.17 10.17 -14.89
CA THR A 90 -16.60 10.48 -16.21
C THR A 90 -16.45 9.25 -17.11
N ASN A 91 -16.35 8.05 -16.53
CA ASN A 91 -16.08 6.85 -17.30
C ASN A 91 -16.62 5.57 -16.61
N PRO A 92 -17.96 5.45 -16.44
CA PRO A 92 -18.58 4.36 -15.67
C PRO A 92 -18.27 2.97 -16.25
N GLU A 93 -18.21 2.83 -17.57
CA GLU A 93 -17.89 1.56 -18.25
C GLU A 93 -16.47 1.05 -17.94
N ARG A 94 -15.51 1.96 -17.73
CA ARG A 94 -14.15 1.59 -17.35
C ARG A 94 -14.12 0.98 -15.96
N VAL A 95 -14.86 1.57 -15.01
CA VAL A 95 -14.95 1.09 -13.63
C VAL A 95 -15.67 -0.25 -13.60
N LYS A 96 -16.80 -0.39 -14.30
CA LYS A 96 -17.55 -1.64 -14.41
C LYS A 96 -16.67 -2.79 -14.90
N ARG A 97 -15.89 -2.58 -15.98
CA ARG A 97 -14.94 -3.57 -16.50
C ARG A 97 -13.84 -3.94 -15.50
N GLN A 98 -13.39 -3.00 -14.67
CA GLN A 98 -12.39 -3.27 -13.64
C GLN A 98 -12.97 -4.09 -12.48
N LEU A 99 -14.20 -3.80 -12.06
CA LEU A 99 -14.91 -4.55 -11.02
C LEU A 99 -15.24 -5.98 -11.47
N GLU A 100 -15.66 -6.16 -12.72
CA GLU A 100 -15.85 -7.49 -13.33
C GLU A 100 -14.53 -8.29 -13.36
N LYS A 101 -13.41 -7.64 -13.72
CA LYS A 101 -12.08 -8.28 -13.69
C LYS A 101 -11.59 -8.62 -12.28
N ALA A 102 -11.93 -7.82 -11.28
CA ALA A 102 -11.60 -8.07 -9.88
C ALA A 102 -12.45 -9.19 -9.25
N GLY A 103 -13.46 -9.71 -9.97
CA GLY A 103 -14.38 -10.72 -9.46
C GLY A 103 -15.40 -10.17 -8.45
N GLU A 104 -15.49 -8.84 -8.31
CA GLU A 104 -16.37 -8.16 -7.38
C GLU A 104 -17.79 -7.95 -7.94
N LEU A 105 -17.96 -8.13 -9.26
CA LEU A 105 -19.24 -8.06 -9.95
C LEU A 105 -19.55 -9.39 -10.66
N SER A 106 -20.54 -10.15 -10.17
CA SER A 106 -21.12 -11.25 -10.95
C SER A 106 -22.28 -10.72 -11.80
N SER A 107 -22.26 -11.02 -13.09
CA SER A 107 -23.43 -10.83 -13.96
C SER A 107 -24.57 -11.71 -13.47
N THR A 108 -25.56 -11.11 -12.81
CA THR A 108 -26.91 -11.66 -12.79
C THR A 108 -27.82 -10.69 -13.51
N ASP A 109 -28.47 -11.24 -14.53
CA ASP A 109 -29.36 -10.57 -15.46
C ASP A 109 -30.48 -9.79 -14.76
N GLY A 110 -30.91 -8.70 -15.42
CA GLY A 110 -32.22 -8.11 -15.21
C GLY A 110 -32.25 -6.91 -14.25
N GLU A 111 -32.28 -5.72 -14.85
CA GLU A 111 -32.91 -4.48 -14.38
C GLU A 111 -32.92 -4.17 -12.85
N ASN A 112 -32.09 -3.18 -12.48
CA ASN A 112 -32.23 -2.34 -11.28
C ASN A 112 -32.20 -3.02 -9.89
N ALA A 113 -31.00 -3.34 -9.40
CA ALA A 113 -30.53 -2.97 -8.06
C ALA A 113 -29.06 -3.39 -7.86
N VAL A 114 -28.13 -2.43 -7.88
CA VAL A 114 -26.77 -2.65 -7.38
C VAL A 114 -26.83 -2.53 -5.86
N MET A 115 -26.85 -3.67 -5.15
CA MET A 115 -26.67 -3.70 -3.70
C MET A 115 -25.22 -4.07 -3.39
N LEU A 116 -24.48 -3.18 -2.70
CA LEU A 116 -23.15 -3.51 -2.17
C LEU A 116 -23.29 -4.67 -1.19
N LYS A 117 -22.51 -5.74 -1.40
CA LYS A 117 -22.39 -6.81 -0.40
C LYS A 117 -21.64 -6.27 0.81
N LYS A 118 -22.24 -6.50 1.99
CA LYS A 118 -21.66 -6.24 3.31
C LYS A 118 -20.50 -7.18 3.59
#